data_AF-A0A482WM93-F1
#
_entry.id   AF-A0A482WM93-F1
#
_cell.length_a   1.000
_cell.length_b   1.000
_cell.length_c   1.000
_cell.angle_alpha   90.00
_cell.angle_beta   90.00
_cell.angle_gamma   90.00
#
_symmetry.space_group_name_H-M   'P 1'
#
loop_
_entity.id
_entity.type
_entity.pdbx_description
1 polymer ?
#
loop_
_entity_poly.entity_id
_entity_poly.type
_entity_poly.pdbx_seq_one_letter_code
_entity_poly.pdbx_strand_id
1 'polypeptide(L)'
;MVEKQVTSIGFQGYEKPPTKTKWEAFKIFIYNPEKGSVLGRTGSSWAKILLFYLIFYSVLASMFGIMLWIFYHTLDPKVPRWTLDQSLVGNVPGLGFRPWPNDTDFKSTLIWYRGKEKHSYKYWTEALEKFLDGE
;
A
#
# COMPACT_ATOMS: atom_id res chain seq x y z
N MET A 1 -78.61 2.48 28.13
CA MET A 1 -77.86 3.55 27.44
C MET A 1 -76.60 2.91 26.86
N VAL A 2 -76.57 2.66 25.55
CA VAL A 2 -75.44 2.00 24.86
C VAL A 2 -74.73 3.06 24.04
N GLU A 3 -73.50 3.39 24.42
CA GLU A 3 -72.68 4.42 23.75
C GLU A 3 -71.90 3.76 22.62
N LYS A 4 -72.26 4.07 21.37
CA LYS A 4 -71.55 3.60 20.17
C LYS A 4 -70.24 4.38 20.02
N GLN A 5 -69.11 3.71 20.21
CA GLN A 5 -67.80 4.17 19.78
C GLN A 5 -67.74 4.16 18.24
N VAL A 6 -67.82 5.35 17.62
CA VAL A 6 -67.58 5.52 16.19
C VAL A 6 -66.06 5.54 16.00
N THR A 7 -65.49 4.38 15.68
CA THR A 7 -64.09 4.26 15.29
C THR A 7 -63.91 4.87 13.90
N SER A 8 -63.42 6.12 13.83
CA SER A 8 -62.98 6.69 12.56
C SER A 8 -61.72 5.94 12.09
N ILE A 9 -61.88 5.03 11.13
CA ILE A 9 -60.77 4.43 10.41
C ILE A 9 -60.15 5.54 9.56
N GLY A 10 -59.12 6.19 10.09
CA GLY A 10 -58.34 7.19 9.36
C GLY A 10 -57.65 6.51 8.19
N PHE A 11 -58.06 6.87 6.97
CA PHE A 11 -57.37 6.48 5.75
C PHE A 11 -55.93 7.02 5.83
N GLN A 12 -54.94 6.13 5.98
CA GLN A 12 -53.52 6.50 5.88
C GLN A 12 -53.22 6.88 4.43
N GLY A 13 -53.44 8.14 4.10
CA GLY A 13 -52.99 8.73 2.85
C GLY A 13 -51.48 8.64 2.74
N TYR A 14 -50.99 8.23 1.57
CA TYR A 14 -49.57 8.26 1.26
C TYR A 14 -49.08 9.71 1.24
N GLU A 15 -48.38 10.14 2.29
CA GLU A 15 -47.65 11.40 2.28
C GLU A 15 -46.44 11.25 1.35
N LYS A 16 -46.32 12.15 0.37
CA LYS A 16 -45.16 12.16 -0.52
C LYS A 16 -43.90 12.38 0.35
N PRO A 17 -42.84 11.58 0.17
CA PRO A 17 -41.62 11.79 0.92
C PRO A 17 -41.10 13.21 0.66
N PRO A 18 -40.52 13.87 1.69
CA PRO A 18 -40.05 15.24 1.55
C PRO A 18 -39.09 15.34 0.36
N THR A 19 -39.32 16.30 -0.53
CA THR A 19 -38.45 16.55 -1.68
C THR A 19 -37.10 17.08 -1.18
N LYS A 20 -36.12 16.19 -1.03
CA LYS A 20 -34.77 16.56 -0.61
C LYS A 20 -33.96 17.06 -1.81
N THR A 21 -33.24 18.16 -1.62
CA THR A 21 -32.32 18.67 -2.64
C THR A 21 -31.18 17.65 -2.85
N LYS A 22 -30.62 17.55 -4.07
CA LYS A 22 -29.52 16.61 -4.37
C LYS A 22 -28.35 16.71 -3.38
N TRP A 23 -28.05 17.92 -2.91
CA TRP A 23 -27.01 18.19 -1.93
C TRP A 23 -27.35 17.70 -0.52
N GLU A 24 -28.62 17.82 -0.12
CA GLU A 24 -29.11 17.30 1.16
C GLU A 24 -29.13 15.77 1.16
N ALA A 25 -29.50 15.16 0.02
CA ALA A 25 -29.43 13.72 -0.17
C ALA A 25 -27.98 13.21 -0.08
N PHE A 26 -27.00 13.94 -0.63
CA PHE A 26 -25.58 13.60 -0.51
C PHE A 26 -25.06 13.70 0.94
N LYS A 27 -25.45 14.75 1.67
CA LYS A 27 -25.10 14.88 3.10
C LYS A 27 -25.69 13.75 3.94
N ILE A 28 -26.96 13.41 3.71
CA ILE A 28 -27.66 12.31 4.41
C ILE A 28 -27.07 10.95 4.02
N PHE A 29 -26.57 10.81 2.80
CA PHE A 29 -25.87 9.61 2.34
C PHE A 29 -24.56 9.41 3.13
N ILE A 30 -23.76 10.46 3.31
CA ILE A 30 -22.53 10.39 4.12
C ILE A 30 -22.87 10.07 5.58
N TYR A 31 -23.77 10.85 6.17
CA TYR A 31 -24.18 10.69 7.56
C TYR A 31 -25.63 11.06 7.76
N ASN A 32 -26.42 10.11 8.25
CA ASN A 32 -27.79 10.34 8.66
C ASN A 32 -27.87 10.42 10.20
N PRO A 33 -28.02 11.62 10.80
CA PRO A 33 -28.06 11.80 12.25
C PRO A 33 -29.30 11.17 12.90
N GLU A 34 -30.42 11.03 12.18
CA GLU A 34 -31.66 10.46 12.73
C GLU A 34 -31.57 8.95 12.97
N LYS A 35 -30.88 8.24 12.05
CA LYS A 35 -30.69 6.78 12.13
C LYS A 35 -29.29 6.38 12.62
N GLY A 36 -28.41 7.35 12.85
CA GLY A 36 -27.00 7.12 13.17
C GLY A 36 -26.29 6.26 12.12
N SER A 37 -26.70 6.35 10.85
CA SER A 37 -26.15 5.53 9.76
C SER A 37 -25.12 6.31 8.95
N VAL A 38 -23.95 5.71 8.74
CA VAL A 38 -22.87 6.24 7.91
C VAL A 38 -22.87 5.47 6.59
N LEU A 39 -22.85 6.16 5.45
CA LEU A 39 -22.85 5.55 4.11
C LEU A 39 -23.95 4.49 3.91
N GLY A 40 -25.14 4.77 4.46
CA GLY A 40 -26.32 3.91 4.32
C GLY A 40 -26.37 2.68 5.24
N ARG A 41 -25.42 2.49 6.18
CA ARG A 41 -25.45 1.40 7.17
C ARG A 41 -25.37 1.90 8.61
N THR A 42 -26.05 1.20 9.52
CA THR A 42 -26.01 1.51 10.96
C THR A 42 -24.64 1.18 11.55
N GLY A 43 -24.23 1.88 12.61
CA GLY A 43 -22.96 1.64 13.30
C GLY A 43 -22.76 0.17 13.73
N SER A 44 -23.84 -0.50 14.16
CA SER A 44 -23.79 -1.94 14.50
C SER A 44 -23.45 -2.83 13.30
N SER A 45 -23.98 -2.53 12.11
CA SER A 45 -23.64 -3.27 10.89
C SER A 45 -22.18 -3.00 10.46
N TRP A 46 -21.72 -1.76 10.59
CA TRP A 46 -20.31 -1.40 10.35
C TRP A 46 -19.36 -2.15 11.28
N ALA A 47 -19.66 -2.21 12.58
CA ALA A 47 -18.85 -2.94 13.55
C ALA A 47 -18.75 -4.43 13.20
N LYS A 48 -19.84 -5.07 12.78
CA LYS A 48 -19.85 -6.48 12.36
C LYS A 48 -18.99 -6.72 11.11
N ILE A 49 -19.10 -5.82 10.11
CA ILE A 49 -18.31 -5.91 8.88
C ILE A 49 -16.82 -5.73 9.19
N LEU A 50 -16.46 -4.72 9.97
CA LEU A 50 -15.08 -4.46 10.36
C LEU A 50 -14.49 -5.62 11.16
N LEU A 51 -15.25 -6.16 12.13
CA LEU A 51 -14.83 -7.31 12.92
C LEU A 51 -14.61 -8.55 12.04
N PHE A 52 -15.53 -8.81 11.11
CA PHE A 52 -15.39 -9.91 10.16
C PHE A 52 -14.11 -9.77 9.31
N TYR A 53 -13.89 -8.59 8.72
CA TYR A 53 -12.72 -8.37 7.88
C TYR A 53 -11.42 -8.38 8.68
N LEU A 54 -11.41 -7.89 9.92
CA LEU A 54 -10.25 -7.98 10.80
C LEU A 54 -9.83 -9.44 11.03
N ILE A 55 -10.78 -10.28 11.45
CA ILE A 55 -10.51 -11.71 11.71
C ILE A 55 -10.12 -12.43 10.42
N PHE A 56 -10.84 -12.16 9.32
CA PHE A 56 -10.56 -12.77 8.03
C PHE A 56 -9.15 -12.43 7.53
N TYR A 57 -8.79 -11.15 7.51
CA TYR A 57 -7.47 -10.72 7.06
C TYR A 57 -6.36 -11.10 8.05
N SER A 58 -6.62 -11.19 9.35
CA SER A 58 -5.62 -11.68 10.31
C SER A 58 -5.29 -13.15 10.06
N VAL A 59 -6.29 -13.99 9.79
CA VAL A 59 -6.08 -15.40 9.45
C VAL A 59 -5.34 -15.53 8.11
N LEU A 60 -5.75 -14.75 7.10
CA LEU A 60 -5.09 -14.75 5.79
C LEU A 60 -3.62 -14.32 5.89
N ALA A 61 -3.34 -13.24 6.62
CA ALA A 61 -1.98 -12.76 6.86
C ALA A 61 -1.14 -13.76 7.66
N SER A 62 -1.75 -14.42 8.65
CA SER A 62 -1.07 -15.47 9.43
C SER A 62 -0.73 -16.69 8.58
N MET A 63 -1.65 -17.15 7.72
CA MET A 63 -1.40 -18.25 6.78
C MET A 63 -0.23 -17.91 5.84
N PHE A 64 -0.24 -16.71 5.27
CA PHE A 64 0.84 -16.24 4.41
C PHE A 64 2.17 -16.11 5.16
N GLY A 65 2.14 -15.55 6.37
CA GLY A 65 3.31 -15.43 7.24
C GLY A 65 3.91 -16.78 7.63
N ILE A 66 3.07 -17.77 7.96
CA ILE A 66 3.50 -19.15 8.25
C ILE A 66 4.14 -19.79 7.02
N MET A 67 3.55 -19.61 5.83
CA MET A 67 4.15 -20.11 4.59
C MET A 67 5.53 -19.50 4.33
N LEU A 68 5.69 -18.18 4.51
CA LEU A 68 6.99 -17.52 4.39
C LEU A 68 7.98 -17.97 5.47
N TRP A 69 7.52 -18.20 6.70
CA TRP A 69 8.34 -18.69 7.80
C TRP A 69 8.89 -20.09 7.52
N ILE A 70 8.03 -21.00 7.03
CA ILE A 70 8.43 -22.34 6.60
C ILE A 70 9.42 -22.23 5.42
N PHE A 71 9.12 -21.40 4.43
CA PHE A 71 10.03 -21.18 3.30
C PHE A 71 11.41 -20.70 3.77
N TYR A 72 11.47 -19.76 4.71
CA TYR A 72 12.71 -19.26 5.30
C TYR A 72 13.52 -20.36 6.01
N HIS A 73 12.85 -21.33 6.65
CA HIS A 73 13.52 -22.49 7.25
C HIS A 73 14.15 -23.42 6.21
N THR A 74 13.75 -23.36 4.94
CA THR A 74 14.37 -24.14 3.86
C THR A 74 15.59 -23.46 3.23
N LEU A 75 15.96 -22.26 3.70
CA LEU A 75 17.11 -21.51 3.20
C LEU A 75 18.29 -21.63 4.18
N ASP A 76 19.48 -21.83 3.64
CA ASP A 76 20.73 -21.79 4.42
C ASP A 76 21.13 -20.32 4.67
N PRO A 77 21.42 -19.91 5.92
CA PRO A 77 21.83 -18.54 6.22
C PRO A 77 23.22 -18.18 5.68
N LYS A 78 24.05 -19.15 5.31
CA LYS A 78 25.45 -18.94 4.88
C LYS A 78 25.61 -18.87 3.37
N VAL A 79 24.80 -19.61 2.62
CA VAL A 79 24.95 -19.73 1.16
C VAL A 79 23.61 -19.63 0.44
N PRO A 80 23.54 -18.91 -0.70
CA PRO A 80 22.32 -18.83 -1.48
C PRO A 80 21.98 -20.19 -2.10
N ARG A 81 20.68 -20.53 -2.12
CA ARG A 81 20.18 -21.84 -2.57
C ARG A 81 20.50 -22.15 -4.04
N TRP A 82 20.52 -21.13 -4.89
CA TRP A 82 20.81 -21.29 -6.32
C TRP A 82 22.05 -20.48 -6.69
N THR A 83 23.09 -21.19 -7.11
CA THR A 83 24.38 -20.62 -7.53
C THR A 83 24.80 -21.21 -8.87
N LEU A 84 25.70 -20.51 -9.57
CA LEU A 84 26.27 -20.98 -10.85
C LEU A 84 25.16 -21.30 -11.89
N ASP A 85 25.20 -22.47 -12.52
CA ASP A 85 24.30 -22.92 -13.58
C ASP A 85 22.83 -23.02 -13.13
N GLN A 86 22.58 -23.04 -11.82
CA GLN A 86 21.24 -23.03 -11.26
C GLN A 86 20.69 -21.61 -11.06
N SER A 87 21.55 -20.59 -11.20
CA SER A 87 21.19 -19.18 -11.06
C SER A 87 20.98 -18.54 -12.43
N LEU A 88 20.07 -17.55 -12.50
CA LEU A 88 19.82 -16.77 -13.71
C LEU A 88 21.07 -16.02 -14.21
N VAL A 89 22.01 -15.70 -13.31
CA VAL A 89 23.26 -14.99 -13.61
C VAL A 89 24.29 -15.92 -14.27
N GLY A 90 24.15 -17.24 -14.13
CA GLY A 90 25.06 -18.24 -14.67
C GLY A 90 26.44 -18.28 -13.98
N ASN A 91 27.42 -18.86 -14.69
CA ASN A 91 28.78 -19.09 -14.18
C ASN A 91 29.76 -17.95 -14.48
N VAL A 92 29.32 -16.90 -15.19
CA VAL A 92 30.22 -15.84 -15.65
C VAL A 92 30.08 -14.64 -14.73
N PRO A 93 31.12 -14.28 -13.96
CA PRO A 93 31.05 -13.13 -13.08
C PRO A 93 30.93 -11.84 -13.90
N GLY A 94 30.11 -10.90 -13.41
CA GLY A 94 30.05 -9.56 -13.98
C GLY A 94 31.32 -8.76 -13.69
N LEU A 95 31.74 -7.91 -14.62
CA LEU A 95 32.84 -6.97 -14.43
C LEU A 95 32.27 -5.57 -14.18
N GLY A 96 32.52 -5.03 -12.99
CA GLY A 96 32.25 -3.63 -12.66
C GLY A 96 33.54 -2.80 -12.74
N PHE A 97 33.41 -1.51 -13.05
CA PHE A 97 34.52 -0.56 -12.96
C PHE A 97 34.24 0.51 -11.89
N ARG A 98 35.30 1.18 -11.44
CA ARG A 98 35.28 2.35 -10.55
C ARG A 98 36.26 3.38 -11.11
N PRO A 99 36.04 4.70 -10.90
CA PRO A 99 34.97 5.36 -10.12
C PRO A 99 33.61 5.43 -10.84
N TRP A 100 32.53 5.65 -10.08
CA TRP A 100 31.18 5.84 -10.65
C TRP A 100 30.96 7.28 -11.14
N PRO A 101 30.31 7.45 -12.31
CA PRO A 101 29.90 8.77 -12.79
C PRO A 101 28.88 9.43 -11.86
N ASN A 102 28.84 10.75 -11.90
CA ASN A 102 27.88 11.58 -11.17
C ASN A 102 26.43 11.26 -11.59
N ASP A 103 25.48 11.35 -10.65
CA ASP A 103 24.03 11.20 -10.83
C ASP A 103 23.45 12.01 -12.00
N THR A 104 24.12 13.06 -12.47
CA THR A 104 23.69 13.84 -13.63
C THR A 104 23.94 13.17 -14.98
N ASP A 105 24.85 12.20 -15.06
CA ASP A 105 25.31 11.58 -16.32
C ASP A 105 25.37 10.03 -16.25
N PHE A 106 24.38 9.43 -15.58
CA PHE A 106 24.26 7.99 -15.31
C PHE A 106 24.15 7.07 -16.54
N LYS A 107 24.01 7.64 -17.76
CA LYS A 107 23.82 6.86 -19.00
C LYS A 107 25.12 6.45 -19.67
N SER A 108 26.26 6.93 -19.19
CA SER A 108 27.55 6.75 -19.86
C SER A 108 28.62 6.23 -18.90
N THR A 109 29.31 5.16 -19.31
CA THR A 109 30.56 4.66 -18.70
C THR A 109 31.76 5.60 -18.95
N LEU A 110 31.50 6.82 -19.43
CA LEU A 110 32.54 7.75 -19.85
C LEU A 110 33.15 8.47 -18.66
N ILE A 111 34.45 8.28 -18.48
CA ILE A 111 35.26 9.08 -17.58
C ILE A 111 35.92 10.17 -18.44
N TRP A 112 35.53 11.42 -18.21
CA TRP A 112 36.15 12.56 -18.87
C TRP A 112 36.68 13.54 -17.82
N TYR A 113 37.88 14.07 -18.07
CA TYR A 113 38.46 15.16 -17.28
C TYR A 113 39.47 15.94 -18.12
N ARG A 114 39.74 17.18 -17.72
CA ARG A 114 40.78 18.03 -18.30
C ARG A 114 42.04 17.96 -17.43
N GLY A 115 43.12 17.35 -17.93
CA GLY A 115 44.32 17.07 -17.14
C GLY A 115 45.03 18.30 -16.54
N LYS A 116 44.85 19.49 -17.13
CA LYS A 116 45.42 20.74 -16.60
C LYS A 116 44.57 21.37 -15.49
N GLU A 117 43.33 20.91 -15.27
CA GLU A 117 42.40 21.49 -14.30
C GLU A 117 42.19 20.57 -13.11
N LYS A 118 42.64 21.01 -11.93
CA LYS A 118 42.52 20.25 -10.68
C LYS A 118 41.06 19.89 -10.34
N HIS A 119 40.12 20.80 -10.57
CA HIS A 119 38.70 20.57 -10.28
C HIS A 119 38.05 19.49 -11.15
N SER A 120 38.58 19.24 -12.35
CA SER A 120 37.96 18.32 -13.31
C SER A 120 38.19 16.85 -12.98
N TYR A 121 39.36 16.49 -12.44
CA TYR A 121 39.64 15.10 -12.02
C TYR A 121 39.40 14.86 -10.53
N LYS A 122 39.28 15.92 -9.73
CA LYS A 122 39.09 15.84 -8.28
C LYS A 122 37.88 14.97 -7.89
N TYR A 123 36.76 15.09 -8.60
CA TYR A 123 35.60 14.23 -8.38
C TYR A 123 35.93 12.74 -8.53
N TRP A 124 36.67 12.37 -9.58
CA TRP A 124 37.04 11.00 -9.87
C TRP A 124 38.03 10.44 -8.84
N THR A 125 38.98 11.27 -8.37
CA THR A 125 39.94 10.86 -7.34
C THR A 125 39.27 10.70 -5.98
N GLU A 126 38.39 11.62 -5.59
CA GLU A 126 37.64 11.51 -4.32
C GLU A 126 36.72 10.30 -4.31
N ALA A 127 36.05 9.99 -5.43
CA ALA A 127 35.24 8.79 -5.56
C ALA A 127 36.06 7.48 -5.49
N LEU A 128 37.30 7.51 -5.98
CA LEU A 128 38.24 6.39 -5.85
C LEU A 128 38.78 6.25 -4.43
N GLU A 129 39.20 7.35 -3.81
CA GLU A 129 39.68 7.38 -2.43
C GLU A 129 38.61 6.86 -1.48
N LYS A 130 37.37 7.34 -1.61
CA LYS A 130 36.23 6.84 -0.83
C LYS A 130 36.03 5.32 -0.96
N PHE A 131 36.10 4.81 -2.19
CA PHE A 131 35.98 3.38 -2.44
C PHE A 131 37.12 2.56 -1.81
N LEU A 132 38.35 3.09 -1.83
CA LEU A 132 39.52 2.45 -1.25
C LEU A 132 39.51 2.49 0.29
N ASP A 133 38.94 3.54 0.88
CA ASP A 133 38.78 3.70 2.32
C ASP A 133 37.66 2.81 2.91
N GLY A 134 36.86 2.17 2.04
CA GLY A 134 35.84 1.19 2.41
C GLY A 134 34.48 1.79 2.78
N GLU A 135 34.22 3.05 2.39
CA GLU A 135 32.94 3.75 2.58
C GLU A 135 31.98 3.71 1.37
#